data_AF-A0A7Y9J692-F1
#
_entry.id   AF-A0A7Y9J692-F1
#
_cell.length_a   1.000
_cell.length_b   1.000
_cell.length_c   1.000
_cell.angle_alpha   90.00
_cell.angle_beta   90.00
_cell.angle_gamma   90.00
#
_symmetry.space_group_name_H-M   'P 1'
#
loop_
_entity.id
_entity.type
_entity.pdbx_description
1 polymer ?
#
loop_
_entity_poly.entity_id
_entity_poly.type
_entity_poly.pdbx_seq_one_letter_code
_entity_poly.pdbx_strand_id
1 'polypeptide(L)'
;MSVELSHENNPRQTKTCQSVEITGRGRGPVVRAVASAGDFYSALDLAIGRLEERMRRSHDRRVHRTARRRVVVGAGGPGEELPTSGAELDEALPDPLREADDTAPTDTVPAAREALDDRFDREVDGDGPGHIARVKEHEAVPMTVDDALSRMELVGHDFFLFSDKSTGRPSVVYRRRGYDYGVIHLV
;
A
#
# COMPACT_ATOMS: atom_id res chain seq x y z
N MET A 1 -11.42 12.23 -1.21
CA MET A 1 -10.08 12.74 -1.60
C MET A 1 -10.31 13.65 -2.79
N SER A 2 -9.69 14.83 -2.85
CA SER A 2 -9.75 15.72 -4.02
C SER A 2 -8.36 15.92 -4.58
N VAL A 3 -8.25 15.95 -5.89
CA VAL A 3 -7.00 16.12 -6.63
C VAL A 3 -7.23 17.24 -7.64
N GLU A 4 -6.35 18.23 -7.64
CA GLU A 4 -6.34 19.34 -8.59
C GLU A 4 -5.00 19.34 -9.34
N LEU A 5 -5.08 19.51 -10.65
CA LEU A 5 -3.91 19.61 -11.53
C LEU A 5 -3.84 21.03 -12.10
N SER A 6 -2.66 21.61 -12.08
CA SER A 6 -2.40 22.94 -12.64
C SER A 6 -1.18 22.91 -13.54
N HIS A 7 -1.27 23.60 -14.67
CA HIS A 7 -0.19 23.76 -15.64
C HIS A 7 0.13 25.25 -15.81
N GLU A 8 1.35 25.66 -15.50
CA GLU A 8 1.84 27.02 -15.75
C GLU A 8 2.65 27.04 -17.06
N ASN A 9 2.16 27.79 -18.05
CA ASN A 9 2.78 27.87 -19.38
C ASN A 9 3.96 28.87 -19.46
N ASN A 10 4.77 28.94 -18.39
CA ASN A 10 5.88 29.87 -18.29
C ASN A 10 7.19 29.18 -18.71
N PRO A 11 7.83 29.58 -19.84
CA PRO A 11 9.01 28.90 -20.37
C PRO A 11 10.25 28.99 -19.45
N ARG A 12 10.25 29.89 -18.47
CA ARG A 12 11.33 29.96 -17.45
C ARG A 12 11.20 28.91 -16.36
N GLN A 13 10.00 28.32 -16.19
CA GLN A 13 9.67 27.37 -15.12
C GLN A 13 9.34 25.98 -15.68
N THR A 14 9.96 25.58 -16.79
CA THR A 14 9.71 24.28 -17.44
C THR A 14 9.97 23.07 -16.53
N LYS A 15 10.83 23.23 -15.51
CA LYS A 15 11.12 22.16 -14.52
C LYS A 15 10.05 22.02 -13.43
N THR A 16 9.15 22.98 -13.28
CA THR A 16 8.13 23.04 -12.22
C THR A 16 6.77 23.46 -12.77
N CYS A 17 6.55 23.34 -14.08
CA CYS A 17 5.37 23.85 -14.76
C CYS A 17 4.11 23.06 -14.42
N GLN A 18 4.24 21.79 -14.00
CA GLN A 18 3.12 20.97 -13.57
C GLN A 18 3.07 20.95 -12.05
N SER A 19 1.92 21.33 -11.49
CA SER A 19 1.69 21.31 -10.04
C SER A 19 0.43 20.52 -9.72
N VAL A 20 0.58 19.54 -8.82
CA VAL A 20 -0.48 18.64 -8.36
C VAL A 20 -0.74 18.93 -6.89
N GLU A 21 -2.02 19.14 -6.59
CA GLU A 21 -2.51 19.33 -5.24
C GLU A 21 -3.42 18.18 -4.84
N ILE A 22 -3.11 17.52 -3.72
CA ILE A 22 -3.88 16.41 -3.17
C ILE A 22 -4.39 16.79 -1.79
N THR A 23 -5.72 16.73 -1.61
CA THR A 23 -6.37 16.88 -0.31
C THR A 23 -6.98 15.55 0.13
N GLY A 24 -6.35 14.94 1.13
CA GLY A 24 -6.78 13.72 1.81
C GLY A 24 -7.71 14.02 2.98
N ARG A 25 -8.87 13.35 3.01
CA ARG A 25 -9.80 13.33 4.15
C ARG A 25 -9.83 11.90 4.69
N GLY A 26 -9.55 11.73 5.98
CA GLY A 26 -9.51 10.43 6.65
C GLY A 26 -9.96 10.52 8.10
N ARG A 27 -9.73 9.47 8.90
CA ARG A 27 -9.97 9.49 10.35
C ARG A 27 -8.90 10.33 11.05
N GLY A 28 -9.04 11.65 10.99
CA GLY A 28 -8.10 12.62 11.56
C GLY A 28 -8.22 14.01 10.94
N PRO A 29 -7.26 14.90 11.23
CA PRO A 29 -7.17 16.19 10.57
C PRO A 29 -7.04 16.03 9.05
N VAL A 30 -7.57 17.00 8.30
CA VAL A 30 -7.43 17.03 6.84
C VAL A 30 -5.96 17.27 6.49
N VAL A 31 -5.43 16.45 5.58
CA VAL A 31 -4.04 16.57 5.12
C VAL A 31 -4.04 17.03 3.67
N ARG A 32 -3.36 18.13 3.41
CA ARG A 32 -3.11 18.64 2.06
C ARG A 32 -1.65 18.40 1.70
N ALA A 33 -1.35 18.01 0.48
CA ALA A 33 0.00 17.91 -0.06
C ALA A 33 0.02 18.58 -1.44
N VAL A 34 1.07 19.34 -1.73
CA VAL A 34 1.27 19.99 -3.02
C VAL A 34 2.68 19.63 -3.48
N ALA A 35 2.85 19.30 -4.75
CA ALA A 35 4.15 19.13 -5.37
C ALA A 35 4.13 19.60 -6.82
N SER A 36 5.29 20.03 -7.31
CA SER A 36 5.47 20.54 -8.67
C SER A 36 6.68 19.88 -9.34
N ALA A 37 6.56 19.56 -10.62
CA ALA A 37 7.62 18.96 -11.44
C ALA A 37 7.48 19.35 -12.92
N GLY A 38 8.35 18.82 -13.78
CA GLY A 38 8.32 19.08 -15.23
C GLY A 38 7.21 18.32 -15.96
N ASP A 39 6.70 17.27 -15.36
CA ASP A 39 5.64 16.40 -15.86
C ASP A 39 4.64 16.05 -14.74
N PHE A 40 3.42 15.67 -15.12
CA PHE A 40 2.37 15.37 -14.15
C PHE A 40 2.65 14.11 -13.32
N TYR A 41 3.31 13.11 -13.89
CA TYR A 41 3.60 11.86 -13.21
C TYR A 41 4.64 12.07 -12.10
N SER A 42 5.75 12.76 -12.39
CA SER A 42 6.73 13.10 -11.33
C SER A 42 6.13 14.02 -10.26
N ALA A 43 5.27 14.99 -10.64
CA ALA A 43 4.60 15.85 -9.67
C ALA A 43 3.66 15.05 -8.76
N LEU A 44 2.95 14.06 -9.33
CA LEU A 44 2.08 13.15 -8.61
C LEU A 44 2.87 12.27 -7.62
N ASP A 45 3.95 11.64 -8.05
CA ASP A 45 4.78 10.77 -7.19
C ASP A 45 5.35 11.55 -6.00
N LEU A 46 5.85 12.76 -6.26
CA LEU A 46 6.31 13.67 -5.21
C LEU A 46 5.17 14.09 -4.26
N ALA A 47 3.96 14.32 -4.78
CA ALA A 47 2.79 14.65 -3.97
C ALA A 47 2.33 13.46 -3.11
N ILE A 48 2.36 12.24 -3.66
CA ILE A 48 2.04 10.99 -2.95
C ILE A 48 3.03 10.78 -1.81
N GLY A 49 4.34 10.83 -2.06
CA GLY A 49 5.34 10.67 -1.00
C GLY A 49 5.21 11.71 0.12
N ARG A 50 4.88 12.98 -0.23
CA ARG A 50 4.58 14.03 0.76
C ARG A 50 3.30 13.75 1.56
N LEU A 51 2.28 13.18 0.93
CA LEU A 51 1.00 12.84 1.56
C LEU A 51 1.17 11.67 2.53
N GLU A 52 1.84 10.60 2.11
CA GLU A 52 2.12 9.40 2.90
C GLU A 52 2.86 9.76 4.18
N GLU A 53 3.95 10.53 4.07
CA GLU A 53 4.74 10.93 5.22
C GLU A 53 3.92 11.80 6.20
N ARG A 54 3.04 12.68 5.70
CA ARG A 54 2.13 13.46 6.55
C ARG A 54 1.07 12.59 7.22
N MET A 55 0.49 11.63 6.50
CA MET A 55 -0.49 10.69 7.04
C MET A 55 0.14 9.80 8.11
N ARG A 56 1.34 9.26 7.86
CA ARG A 56 2.11 8.45 8.82
C ARG A 56 2.38 9.23 10.11
N ARG A 57 2.95 10.45 10.02
CA ARG A 57 3.16 11.31 11.19
C ARG A 57 1.87 11.63 11.95
N SER A 58 0.75 11.75 11.25
CA SER A 58 -0.55 12.00 11.90
C SER A 58 -1.08 10.75 12.62
N HIS A 59 -0.89 9.58 12.03
CA HIS A 59 -1.24 8.28 12.58
C HIS A 59 -0.40 7.97 13.81
N ASP A 60 0.92 8.11 13.76
CA ASP A 60 1.84 7.84 14.87
C ASP A 60 1.50 8.73 16.08
N ARG A 61 1.23 10.02 15.85
CA ARG A 61 0.76 10.95 16.88
C ARG A 61 -0.59 10.56 17.51
N ARG A 62 -1.44 9.81 16.80
CA ARG A 62 -2.72 9.29 17.33
C ARG A 62 -2.51 8.00 18.11
N VAL A 63 -1.67 7.10 17.61
CA VAL A 63 -1.29 5.86 18.30
C VAL A 63 -0.66 6.20 19.66
N HIS A 64 0.32 7.10 19.69
CA HIS A 64 0.96 7.50 20.95
C HIS A 64 0.00 8.22 21.92
N ARG A 65 -0.94 9.04 21.42
CA ARG A 65 -1.98 9.64 22.28
C ARG A 65 -2.94 8.60 22.86
N THR A 66 -3.30 7.58 22.07
CA THR A 66 -4.22 6.53 22.50
C THR A 66 -3.55 5.59 23.51
N ALA A 67 -2.26 5.28 23.31
CA ALA A 67 -1.46 4.52 24.26
C ALA A 67 -1.34 5.24 25.62
N ARG A 68 -1.06 6.56 25.63
CA ARG A 68 -0.99 7.35 26.88
C ARG A 68 -2.35 7.46 27.58
N ARG A 69 -3.46 7.50 26.84
CA ARG A 69 -4.81 7.56 27.42
C ARG A 69 -5.25 6.23 28.05
N ARG A 70 -4.73 5.09 27.59
CA ARG A 70 -5.03 3.76 28.15
C ARG A 70 -4.34 3.51 29.49
N VAL A 71 -3.21 4.16 29.76
CA VAL A 71 -2.44 3.98 31.00
C VAL A 71 -3.07 4.71 32.21
N VAL A 72 -4.05 5.60 32.01
CA VAL A 72 -4.67 6.39 33.10
C VAL A 72 -5.94 5.76 33.68
N VAL A 73 -6.29 4.52 33.29
CA VAL A 73 -7.41 3.78 33.90
C VAL A 73 -6.89 2.42 34.37
N GLY A 74 -6.16 2.45 35.48
CA GLY A 74 -5.59 1.26 36.11
C GLY A 74 -4.96 1.59 37.46
N ALA A 75 -5.81 1.53 38.50
CA ALA A 75 -5.49 1.27 39.91
C ALA A 75 -4.67 2.32 40.70
N GLY A 76 -5.37 2.98 41.62
CA GLY A 76 -4.79 3.40 42.89
C GLY A 76 -4.66 2.21 43.84
N GLY A 77 -3.58 2.22 44.63
CA GLY A 77 -3.30 1.34 45.76
C GLY A 77 -1.84 1.52 46.23
N PRO A 78 -1.57 1.98 47.46
CA PRO A 78 -0.23 2.33 47.93
C PRO A 78 0.49 1.19 48.69
N GLY A 79 1.82 1.28 48.77
CA GLY A 79 2.71 0.38 49.51
C GLY A 79 3.54 -0.48 48.55
N GLU A 80 4.85 -0.70 48.71
CA GLU A 80 5.79 -0.40 49.77
C GLU A 80 7.21 -0.64 49.17
N GLU A 81 8.14 0.24 49.51
CA GLU A 81 9.60 0.05 49.68
C GLU A 81 10.49 -0.59 48.58
N LEU A 82 11.47 0.21 48.14
CA LEU A 82 12.79 -0.27 47.69
C LEU A 82 13.56 -0.89 48.88
N PRO A 83 14.51 -1.83 48.65
CA PRO A 83 15.92 -1.41 48.68
C PRO A 83 16.89 -2.17 47.74
N THR A 84 17.81 -1.37 47.19
CA THR A 84 19.28 -1.50 47.05
C THR A 84 20.02 -2.83 46.76
N SER A 85 20.97 -2.67 45.82
CA SER A 85 22.38 -3.13 45.77
C SER A 85 22.76 -4.51 45.21
N GLY A 86 23.61 -4.46 44.16
CA GLY A 86 24.87 -5.21 44.12
C GLY A 86 25.06 -6.17 42.93
N ALA A 87 26.00 -5.84 42.04
CA ALA A 87 27.03 -6.72 41.43
C ALA A 87 27.30 -6.47 39.94
N GLU A 88 28.14 -5.46 39.69
CA GLU A 88 29.37 -5.41 38.86
C GLU A 88 29.66 -6.47 37.75
N LEU A 89 30.04 -5.90 36.58
CA LEU A 89 31.08 -6.29 35.60
C LEU A 89 30.87 -7.53 34.73
N ASP A 90 30.74 -7.33 33.40
CA ASP A 90 31.85 -7.71 32.50
C ASP A 90 31.86 -6.88 31.20
N GLU A 91 33.09 -6.66 30.76
CA GLU A 91 33.62 -5.82 29.70
C GLU A 91 33.42 -6.46 28.31
N ALA A 92 33.29 -5.63 27.26
CA ALA A 92 34.01 -5.77 25.98
C ALA A 92 33.24 -5.13 24.81
N LEU A 93 33.54 -3.85 24.57
CA LEU A 93 33.65 -3.31 23.21
C LEU A 93 34.86 -3.99 22.50
N PRO A 94 34.99 -4.00 21.14
CA PRO A 94 34.83 -2.78 20.33
C PRO A 94 34.34 -2.92 18.87
N ASP A 95 33.73 -1.85 18.38
CA ASP A 95 33.77 -1.45 16.96
C ASP A 95 35.19 -0.96 16.61
N PRO A 96 35.73 -1.16 15.39
CA PRO A 96 35.72 -0.01 14.48
C PRO A 96 35.75 -0.29 12.95
N LEU A 97 35.04 0.58 12.23
CA LEU A 97 35.43 1.27 10.98
C LEU A 97 35.60 0.46 9.68
N ARG A 98 34.78 0.75 8.66
CA ARG A 98 35.19 1.61 7.52
C ARG A 98 34.06 1.95 6.55
N GLU A 99 34.23 3.11 5.95
CA GLU A 99 33.30 3.91 5.14
C GLU A 99 33.17 3.45 3.67
N ALA A 100 31.98 3.76 3.12
CA ALA A 100 31.62 4.23 1.77
C ALA A 100 32.36 3.72 0.51
N ASP A 101 31.59 3.27 -0.50
CA ASP A 101 31.60 3.92 -1.82
C ASP A 101 30.42 3.49 -2.72
N ASP A 102 29.92 4.46 -3.50
CA ASP A 102 29.00 4.35 -4.62
C ASP A 102 29.61 3.55 -5.78
N THR A 103 28.88 2.59 -6.39
CA THR A 103 28.84 2.37 -7.86
C THR A 103 27.90 1.22 -8.27
N ALA A 104 26.92 1.51 -9.14
CA ALA A 104 26.49 0.60 -10.21
C ALA A 104 27.55 0.66 -11.36
N PRO A 105 27.69 -0.27 -12.34
CA PRO A 105 26.60 -1.02 -13.02
C PRO A 105 26.90 -2.43 -13.63
N THR A 106 25.81 -3.14 -14.00
CA THR A 106 25.57 -4.00 -15.20
C THR A 106 26.23 -5.40 -15.43
N ASP A 107 25.38 -6.29 -16.00
CA ASP A 107 25.57 -7.57 -16.72
C ASP A 107 25.72 -8.87 -15.88
N THR A 108 25.09 -10.03 -16.16
CA THR A 108 24.30 -10.56 -17.30
C THR A 108 23.61 -11.92 -16.94
N VAL A 109 22.33 -12.11 -17.34
CA VAL A 109 21.49 -13.31 -17.75
C VAL A 109 21.59 -14.71 -17.06
N PRO A 110 20.57 -15.63 -17.17
CA PRO A 110 19.28 -15.62 -17.92
C PRO A 110 18.02 -15.95 -17.04
N ALA A 111 16.82 -15.39 -17.27
CA ALA A 111 15.87 -15.62 -18.37
C ALA A 111 15.36 -17.07 -18.51
N ALA A 112 14.55 -17.53 -17.55
CA ALA A 112 13.56 -18.60 -17.77
C ALA A 112 12.17 -17.95 -17.92
N ARG A 113 11.70 -17.90 -19.17
CA ARG A 113 10.40 -17.40 -19.58
C ARG A 113 9.31 -18.41 -19.22
N GLU A 114 8.41 -18.06 -18.31
CA GLU A 114 7.05 -18.57 -18.33
C GLU A 114 6.14 -17.44 -18.81
N ALA A 115 5.70 -17.59 -20.05
CA ALA A 115 4.89 -16.65 -20.79
C ALA A 115 3.42 -16.82 -20.39
N LEU A 116 2.78 -15.76 -19.88
CA LEU A 116 1.33 -15.60 -19.89
C LEU A 116 0.96 -14.11 -20.08
N ASP A 117 0.79 -13.75 -21.35
CA ASP A 117 -0.07 -12.71 -21.91
C ASP A 117 -0.03 -11.26 -21.34
N ASP A 118 1.05 -10.55 -21.65
CA ASP A 118 1.05 -9.09 -21.82
C ASP A 118 0.62 -8.72 -23.25
N ARG A 119 -0.62 -9.03 -23.62
CA ARG A 119 -1.23 -8.49 -24.85
C ARG A 119 -2.54 -7.82 -24.51
N PHE A 120 -2.73 -6.65 -25.10
CA PHE A 120 -3.95 -5.83 -25.19
C PHE A 120 -4.08 -4.66 -24.21
N ASP A 121 -3.17 -3.69 -24.35
CA ASP A 121 -3.59 -2.28 -24.36
C ASP A 121 -4.46 -2.04 -25.59
N ARG A 122 -5.78 -2.15 -25.42
CA ARG A 122 -6.74 -1.59 -26.37
C ARG A 122 -7.41 -0.43 -25.65
N GLU A 123 -6.85 0.76 -25.83
CA GLU A 123 -7.54 2.01 -25.51
C GLU A 123 -8.87 2.03 -26.26
N VAL A 124 -9.97 2.10 -25.50
CA VAL A 124 -11.32 2.29 -26.04
C VAL A 124 -11.89 3.52 -25.36
N ASP A 125 -11.87 4.62 -26.11
CA ASP A 125 -12.44 5.91 -25.74
C ASP A 125 -13.95 5.82 -25.48
N GLY A 126 -14.39 6.35 -24.34
CA GLY A 126 -15.80 6.46 -24.01
C GLY A 126 -16.07 6.90 -22.57
N ASP A 127 -15.86 8.18 -22.27
CA ASP A 127 -16.22 8.80 -20.98
C ASP A 127 -17.74 8.98 -20.86
N GLY A 128 -18.45 7.87 -20.68
CA GLY A 128 -19.89 7.83 -20.43
C GLY A 128 -20.23 6.93 -19.24
N PRO A 129 -21.33 7.19 -18.51
CA PRO A 129 -21.79 6.29 -17.46
C PRO A 129 -22.15 4.93 -18.06
N GLY A 130 -21.54 3.85 -17.55
CA GLY A 130 -21.74 2.49 -18.02
C GLY A 130 -20.63 1.93 -18.93
N HIS A 131 -19.50 2.63 -19.08
CA HIS A 131 -18.35 2.10 -19.82
C HIS A 131 -17.74 0.88 -19.12
N ILE A 132 -17.49 -0.19 -19.87
CA ILE A 132 -16.80 -1.38 -19.38
C ILE A 132 -15.31 -1.13 -19.57
N ALA A 133 -14.61 -0.75 -18.50
CA ALA A 133 -13.19 -0.39 -18.56
C ALA A 133 -12.27 -1.57 -18.92
N ARG A 134 -12.69 -2.82 -18.62
CA ARG A 134 -11.90 -4.02 -18.91
C ARG A 134 -12.78 -5.25 -19.04
N VAL A 135 -12.51 -6.06 -20.06
CA VAL A 135 -13.03 -7.42 -20.18
C VAL A 135 -11.85 -8.37 -19.95
N LYS A 136 -11.99 -9.29 -19.00
CA LYS A 136 -10.97 -10.30 -18.69
C LYS A 136 -11.60 -11.67 -18.84
N GLU A 137 -11.26 -12.35 -19.92
CA GLU A 137 -11.65 -13.75 -20.14
C GLU A 137 -10.66 -14.66 -19.43
N HIS A 138 -11.19 -15.60 -18.66
CA HIS A 138 -10.40 -16.52 -17.86
C HIS A 138 -10.82 -17.95 -18.12
N GLU A 139 -9.90 -18.77 -18.62
CA GLU A 139 -10.10 -20.20 -18.72
C GLU A 139 -10.10 -20.81 -17.31
N ALA A 140 -11.27 -21.24 -16.84
CA ALA A 140 -11.47 -21.64 -15.46
C ALA A 140 -11.19 -23.15 -15.29
N VAL A 141 -9.96 -23.49 -14.89
CA VAL A 141 -9.66 -24.84 -14.38
C VAL A 141 -10.44 -25.07 -13.08
N PRO A 142 -11.21 -26.17 -12.95
CA PRO A 142 -11.94 -26.47 -11.72
C PRO A 142 -11.00 -26.56 -10.52
N MET A 143 -11.25 -25.74 -9.50
CA MET A 143 -10.43 -25.66 -8.29
C MET A 143 -11.30 -25.60 -7.04
N THR A 144 -10.71 -25.85 -5.88
CA THR A 144 -11.45 -25.76 -4.61
C THR A 144 -11.54 -24.32 -4.13
N VAL A 145 -12.44 -24.06 -3.17
CA VAL A 145 -12.60 -22.72 -2.57
C VAL A 145 -11.30 -22.25 -1.91
N ASP A 146 -10.57 -23.16 -1.26
CA ASP A 146 -9.31 -22.86 -0.57
C ASP A 146 -8.18 -22.52 -1.55
N ASP A 147 -8.10 -23.27 -2.67
CA ASP A 147 -7.17 -22.97 -3.77
C ASP A 147 -7.47 -21.58 -4.37
N ALA A 148 -8.76 -21.27 -4.55
CA ALA A 148 -9.20 -19.98 -5.08
C ALA A 148 -8.84 -18.82 -4.13
N LEU A 149 -8.98 -19.01 -2.82
CA LEU A 149 -8.55 -18.03 -1.81
C LEU A 149 -7.03 -17.81 -1.85
N SER A 150 -6.26 -18.90 -1.90
CA SER A 150 -4.80 -18.82 -2.00
C SER A 150 -4.35 -18.03 -3.23
N ARG A 151 -4.99 -18.25 -4.38
CA ARG A 151 -4.70 -17.49 -5.61
C ARG A 151 -5.16 -16.03 -5.52
N MET A 152 -6.31 -15.77 -4.90
CA MET A 152 -6.80 -14.42 -4.66
C MET A 152 -5.81 -13.61 -3.81
N GLU A 153 -5.27 -14.22 -2.74
CA GLU A 153 -4.26 -13.60 -1.87
C GLU A 153 -2.93 -13.39 -2.58
N LEU A 154 -2.47 -14.39 -3.34
CA LEU A 154 -1.22 -14.31 -4.10
C LEU A 154 -1.23 -13.18 -5.13
N VAL A 155 -2.34 -13.02 -5.85
CA VAL A 155 -2.50 -11.94 -6.84
C VAL A 155 -2.86 -10.61 -6.16
N GLY A 156 -3.35 -10.64 -4.92
CA GLY A 156 -3.73 -9.45 -4.15
C GLY A 156 -5.01 -8.79 -4.68
N HIS A 157 -5.94 -9.55 -5.27
CA HIS A 157 -7.22 -9.04 -5.76
C HIS A 157 -8.32 -9.12 -4.70
N ASP A 158 -9.33 -8.24 -4.80
CA ASP A 158 -10.46 -8.23 -3.88
C ASP A 158 -11.48 -9.35 -4.12
N PHE A 159 -11.49 -9.93 -5.32
CA PHE A 159 -12.35 -11.06 -5.69
C PHE A 159 -11.64 -11.99 -6.68
N PHE A 160 -12.08 -13.24 -6.73
CA PHE A 160 -11.57 -14.24 -7.65
C PHE A 160 -12.71 -15.15 -8.15
N LEU A 161 -12.88 -15.21 -9.48
CA LEU A 161 -13.87 -16.06 -10.15
C LEU A 161 -13.22 -17.41 -10.49
N PHE A 162 -13.90 -18.51 -10.14
CA PHE A 162 -13.43 -19.87 -10.38
C PHE A 162 -14.60 -20.82 -10.66
N SER A 163 -14.29 -22.00 -11.21
CA SER A 163 -15.24 -23.11 -11.26
C SER A 163 -14.99 -24.01 -10.05
N ASP A 164 -16.00 -24.19 -9.21
CA ASP A 164 -15.88 -25.02 -8.01
C ASP A 164 -15.78 -26.49 -8.41
N LYS A 165 -14.67 -27.15 -8.02
CA LYS A 165 -14.41 -28.56 -8.31
C LYS A 165 -15.48 -29.50 -7.75
N SER A 166 -16.12 -29.15 -6.63
CA SER A 166 -17.09 -30.02 -5.97
C SER A 166 -18.48 -29.96 -6.61
N THR A 167 -18.91 -28.77 -7.02
CA THR A 167 -20.26 -28.53 -7.55
C THR A 167 -20.28 -28.32 -9.07
N GLY A 168 -19.13 -28.06 -9.69
CA GLY A 168 -18.99 -27.66 -11.09
C GLY A 168 -19.53 -26.25 -11.37
N ARG A 169 -19.89 -25.49 -10.33
CA ARG A 169 -20.57 -24.20 -10.48
C ARG A 169 -19.57 -23.04 -10.55
N PRO A 170 -19.80 -22.05 -11.44
CA PRO A 170 -19.09 -20.79 -11.39
C PRO A 170 -19.33 -20.13 -10.03
N SER A 171 -18.23 -19.81 -9.34
CA SER A 171 -18.24 -19.30 -7.99
C SER A 171 -17.24 -18.16 -7.87
N VAL A 172 -17.52 -17.18 -7.01
CA VAL A 172 -16.65 -16.03 -6.74
C VAL A 172 -16.34 -15.99 -5.26
N VAL A 173 -15.05 -16.00 -4.90
CA VAL A 173 -14.59 -15.63 -3.55
C VAL A 173 -14.29 -14.13 -3.53
N TYR A 174 -14.57 -13.47 -2.41
CA TYR A 174 -14.28 -12.04 -2.24
C TYR A 174 -13.95 -11.67 -0.81
N ARG A 175 -13.22 -10.57 -0.64
CA ARG A 175 -12.82 -10.05 0.68
C ARG A 175 -13.93 -9.20 1.30
N ARG A 176 -14.18 -9.40 2.59
CA ARG A 176 -15.13 -8.64 3.42
C ARG A 176 -14.38 -7.79 4.44
N ARG A 177 -15.10 -6.87 5.11
CA ARG A 177 -14.49 -5.99 6.12
C ARG A 177 -14.05 -6.83 7.31
N GLY A 178 -12.84 -6.58 7.82
CA GLY A 178 -12.33 -7.24 9.03
C GLY A 178 -11.54 -8.53 8.79
N TYR A 179 -11.00 -8.75 7.59
CA TYR A 179 -10.27 -9.98 7.18
C TYR A 179 -11.15 -11.22 7.02
N ASP A 180 -12.47 -11.03 6.92
CA ASP A 180 -13.40 -12.10 6.59
C ASP A 180 -13.46 -12.33 5.07
N TYR A 181 -13.77 -13.57 4.66
CA TYR A 181 -13.99 -13.95 3.27
C TYR A 181 -15.45 -14.36 3.04
N GLY A 182 -15.95 -14.09 1.83
CA GLY A 182 -17.27 -14.49 1.38
C GLY A 182 -17.20 -15.26 0.06
N VAL A 183 -18.22 -16.09 -0.19
CA VAL A 183 -18.37 -16.86 -1.44
C VAL A 183 -19.75 -16.60 -2.03
N ILE A 184 -19.82 -16.39 -3.34
CA ILE A 184 -21.06 -16.28 -4.12
C ILE A 184 -21.05 -17.39 -5.16
N HIS A 185 -22.13 -18.17 -5.23
CA HIS A 185 -22.30 -19.23 -6.24
C HIS A 185 -23.32 -18.79 -7.28
N LEU A 186 -23.05 -19.07 -8.55
CA LEU A 186 -24.04 -18.97 -9.62
C LEU A 186 -24.88 -20.26 -9.65
N VAL A 187 -26.20 -20.10 -9.72
CA VAL A 187 -27.19 -21.19 -9.80
C VAL A 187 -27.80 -21.28 -11.19
#